data_AF-A0A5C8LI44-F1
#
_entry.id   AF-A0A5C8LI44-F1
#
_cell.length_a   1.000
_cell.length_b   1.000
_cell.length_c   1.000
_cell.angle_alpha   90.00
_cell.angle_beta   90.00
_cell.angle_gamma   90.00
#
_symmetry.space_group_name_H-M   'P 1'
#
loop_
_entity.id
_entity.type
_entity.pdbx_description
1 polymer ?
#
loop_
_entity_poly.entity_id
_entity_poly.type
_entity_poly.pdbx_seq_one_letter_code
_entity_poly.pdbx_strand_id
1 'polypeptide(L)'
;MNSILLFLLVVLGMTDSGISYDLLHATQREEAVYELPSSPMTDAWARDFPNQVFMLDRVYQQFSVKPTSMSISKQGNPRETVHLELRKLGKPREELNFQEITSIREAIYKAIGKRFSLEITTKVIPKEAEVVGVITATDAKERRVLIANSESCLKEACRQKPEAYWLRFEADTVIKSANGLLKFDDMRVGDWLNVWTTGAVELSYPAQTVALEVEIAAPLDETPIALTTIMKSDFKGIDKINIRLGDGKKLEITDSQWLADISSRLQAIELVPSRDYRTFYGFLYTMEISIGKNKYRYDSSFAFDGHMYRQNEWTQEFNAYMISTARTHIPNLLPGIE
;
A
#
# COMPACT_ATOMS: atom_id res chain seq x y z
N MET A 1 -44.77 -22.11 -42.05
CA MET A 1 -46.00 -22.24 -41.24
C MET A 1 -45.98 -21.15 -40.19
N ASN A 2 -46.95 -20.25 -40.30
CA ASN A 2 -47.38 -19.14 -39.42
C ASN A 2 -46.31 -18.06 -39.11
N SER A 3 -46.25 -16.88 -39.77
CA SER A 3 -47.28 -15.83 -40.00
C SER A 3 -47.84 -15.28 -38.68
N ILE A 4 -48.03 -13.98 -38.41
CA ILE A 4 -47.71 -12.68 -39.03
C ILE A 4 -48.41 -11.63 -38.12
N LEU A 5 -47.88 -10.40 -38.10
CA LEU A 5 -48.56 -9.11 -37.81
C LEU A 5 -49.18 -8.82 -36.40
N LEU A 6 -49.44 -7.59 -35.92
CA LEU A 6 -49.08 -6.17 -36.21
C LEU A 6 -50.10 -5.25 -35.49
N PHE A 7 -49.64 -4.07 -35.02
CA PHE A 7 -50.38 -2.81 -34.73
C PHE A 7 -51.35 -2.81 -33.50
N LEU A 8 -51.67 -1.71 -32.80
CA LEU A 8 -51.80 -0.31 -33.22
C LEU A 8 -51.76 0.70 -32.02
N LEU A 9 -50.89 1.71 -32.18
CA LEU A 9 -50.90 3.15 -31.84
C LEU A 9 -52.18 3.92 -31.35
N VAL A 10 -51.88 5.01 -30.58
CA VAL A 10 -52.58 6.33 -30.32
C VAL A 10 -53.82 6.33 -29.38
N VAL A 11 -54.19 7.32 -28.54
CA VAL A 11 -54.05 8.80 -28.50
C VAL A 11 -54.34 9.39 -27.09
N LEU A 12 -53.63 10.50 -26.75
CA LEU A 12 -53.88 11.68 -25.87
C LEU A 12 -54.83 11.64 -24.65
N GLY A 13 -54.36 12.31 -23.59
CA GLY A 13 -55.20 13.01 -22.60
C GLY A 13 -54.38 14.04 -21.81
N MET A 14 -54.42 15.31 -22.23
CA MET A 14 -54.06 16.44 -21.38
C MET A 14 -55.20 16.72 -20.40
N THR A 15 -54.88 16.91 -19.12
CA THR A 15 -55.64 17.84 -18.26
C THR A 15 -54.71 18.56 -17.31
N ASP A 16 -54.77 19.87 -17.47
CA ASP A 16 -54.36 20.97 -16.62
C ASP A 16 -54.83 20.77 -15.17
N SER A 17 -53.94 20.94 -14.20
CA SER A 17 -54.31 21.23 -12.81
C SER A 17 -53.23 22.09 -12.17
N GLY A 18 -53.57 23.36 -12.00
CA GLY A 18 -52.75 24.35 -11.35
C GLY A 18 -52.47 23.98 -9.89
N ILE A 19 -51.19 23.99 -9.54
CA ILE A 19 -50.74 23.93 -8.15
C ILE A 19 -50.37 25.36 -7.74
N SER A 20 -51.19 25.89 -6.82
CA SER A 20 -50.95 27.12 -6.08
C SER A 20 -49.66 27.00 -5.28
N TYR A 21 -48.68 27.84 -5.54
CA TYR A 21 -47.50 27.97 -4.69
C TYR A 21 -47.88 28.78 -3.45
N ASP A 22 -48.14 28.09 -2.34
CA ASP A 22 -48.10 28.70 -1.02
C ASP A 22 -46.65 29.13 -0.73
N LEU A 23 -46.43 30.44 -0.69
CA LEU A 23 -45.21 31.06 -0.18
C LEU A 23 -45.07 30.72 1.31
N LEU A 24 -44.42 29.60 1.61
CA LEU A 24 -43.85 29.37 2.92
C LEU A 24 -42.72 30.38 3.13
N HIS A 25 -42.94 31.30 4.06
CA HIS A 25 -41.90 32.19 4.58
C HIS A 25 -40.69 31.36 5.03
N ALA A 26 -39.62 31.43 4.25
CA ALA A 26 -38.30 31.00 4.68
C ALA A 26 -37.95 31.82 5.93
N THR A 27 -37.90 31.13 7.07
CA THR A 27 -37.36 31.69 8.30
C THR A 27 -35.91 32.07 7.98
N GLN A 28 -35.62 33.37 7.92
CA GLN A 28 -34.25 33.88 7.77
C GLN A 28 -33.44 33.33 8.94
N ARG A 29 -32.68 32.27 8.68
CA ARG A 29 -31.62 31.81 9.55
C ARG A 29 -30.55 32.90 9.43
N GLU A 30 -30.33 33.68 10.49
CA GLU A 30 -29.20 34.59 10.59
C GLU A 30 -27.91 33.78 10.38
N GLU A 31 -27.43 33.74 9.14
CA GLU A 31 -26.04 33.40 8.87
C GLU A 31 -25.23 34.54 9.44
N ALA A 32 -24.73 34.36 10.65
CA ALA A 32 -23.73 35.26 11.21
C ALA A 32 -22.57 35.37 10.19
N VAL A 33 -22.47 36.54 9.58
CA VAL A 33 -21.45 36.89 8.59
C VAL A 33 -20.12 36.99 9.34
N TYR A 34 -19.46 35.85 9.53
CA TYR A 34 -18.12 35.81 10.10
C TYR A 34 -17.11 36.10 8.99
N GLU A 35 -16.58 37.33 8.98
CA GLU A 35 -15.47 37.73 8.13
C GLU A 35 -14.20 36.96 8.53
N LEU A 36 -13.46 36.48 7.52
CA LEU A 36 -12.14 35.90 7.72
C LEU A 36 -11.19 37.01 8.20
N PRO A 37 -10.31 36.73 9.18
CA PRO A 37 -9.34 37.72 9.63
C PRO A 37 -8.46 38.18 8.46
N SER A 38 -8.33 39.50 8.30
CA SER A 38 -7.53 40.15 7.25
C SER A 38 -6.05 40.27 7.60
N SER A 39 -5.67 40.05 8.87
CA SER A 39 -4.29 40.11 9.35
C SER A 39 -3.62 38.72 9.42
N PRO A 40 -2.30 38.65 9.14
CA PRO A 40 -1.51 37.45 9.38
C PRO A 40 -1.56 37.03 10.86
N MET A 41 -1.40 35.73 11.15
CA MET A 41 -1.30 35.26 12.53
C MET A 41 -0.12 35.95 13.23
N THR A 42 -0.30 36.38 14.48
CA THR A 42 0.82 36.87 15.28
C THR A 42 1.78 35.71 15.61
N ASP A 43 3.08 35.98 15.74
CA ASP A 43 4.12 34.96 15.99
C ASP A 43 3.87 34.09 17.24
N ALA A 44 3.22 34.64 18.27
CA ALA A 44 2.84 33.89 19.46
C ALA A 44 1.68 32.92 19.20
N TRP A 45 0.74 33.30 18.33
CA TRP A 45 -0.43 32.50 18.01
C TRP A 45 -0.09 31.37 17.05
N ALA A 46 0.80 31.60 16.08
CA ALA A 46 1.26 30.59 15.13
C ALA A 46 1.95 29.37 15.77
N ARG A 47 2.49 29.51 16.99
CA ARG A 47 3.21 28.41 17.67
C ARG A 47 2.29 27.39 18.34
N ASP A 48 1.22 27.83 18.99
CA ASP A 48 0.33 26.93 19.76
C ASP A 48 -0.95 26.59 19.01
N PHE A 49 -1.32 27.37 18.00
CA PHE A 49 -2.57 27.19 17.28
C PHE A 49 -2.71 25.82 16.60
N PRO A 50 -1.70 25.27 15.90
CA PRO A 50 -1.78 23.92 15.38
C PRO A 50 -2.16 22.91 16.46
N ASN A 51 -1.46 22.94 17.60
CA ASN A 51 -1.72 22.01 18.70
C ASN A 51 -3.16 22.13 19.23
N GLN A 52 -3.70 23.35 19.31
CA GLN A 52 -5.10 23.55 19.72
C GLN A 52 -6.08 22.86 18.76
N VAL A 53 -5.87 22.99 17.45
CA VAL A 53 -6.70 22.32 16.43
C VAL A 53 -6.53 20.80 16.54
N PHE A 54 -5.31 20.30 16.68
CA PHE A 54 -5.02 18.87 16.73
C PHE A 54 -5.62 18.17 17.96
N MET A 55 -5.80 18.90 19.07
CA MET A 55 -6.30 18.38 20.35
C MET A 55 -7.83 18.49 20.52
N LEU A 56 -8.58 18.76 19.45
CA LEU A 56 -10.05 18.85 19.48
C LEU A 56 -10.74 17.46 19.52
N ASP A 57 -10.35 16.59 20.46
CA ASP A 57 -10.78 15.18 20.52
C ASP A 57 -12.30 15.00 20.41
N ARG A 58 -13.09 15.86 21.08
CA ARG A 58 -14.56 15.78 21.03
C ARG A 58 -15.13 16.05 19.64
N VAL A 59 -14.53 16.99 18.90
CA VAL A 59 -14.94 17.30 17.51
C VAL A 59 -14.63 16.08 16.64
N TYR A 60 -13.41 15.55 16.73
CA TYR A 60 -13.03 14.41 15.90
C TYR A 60 -13.84 13.15 16.21
N GLN A 61 -14.13 12.88 17.49
CA GLN A 61 -15.02 11.80 17.92
C GLN A 61 -16.44 11.96 17.36
N GLN A 62 -17.00 13.18 17.36
CA GLN A 62 -18.34 13.45 16.81
C GLN A 62 -18.45 13.02 15.34
N PHE A 63 -17.39 13.20 14.56
CA PHE A 63 -17.37 12.86 13.13
C PHE A 63 -16.73 11.51 12.83
N SER A 64 -16.40 10.71 13.85
CA SER A 64 -15.70 9.42 13.68
C SER A 64 -14.43 9.52 12.83
N VAL A 65 -13.65 10.57 13.08
CA VAL A 65 -12.34 10.80 12.43
C VAL A 65 -11.24 10.94 13.48
N LYS A 66 -9.98 10.86 13.04
CA LYS A 66 -8.80 11.15 13.87
C LYS A 66 -7.79 11.94 13.06
N PRO A 67 -7.18 13.00 13.61
CA PRO A 67 -6.14 13.72 12.91
C PRO A 67 -4.87 12.88 12.82
N THR A 68 -4.24 12.85 11.65
CA THR A 68 -3.02 12.07 11.36
C THR A 68 -1.80 12.95 11.23
N SER A 69 -1.95 14.08 10.55
CA SER A 69 -0.89 15.05 10.39
C SER A 69 -1.46 16.45 10.23
N MET A 70 -0.63 17.45 10.47
CA MET A 70 -1.01 18.85 10.32
C MET A 70 0.22 19.69 10.03
N SER A 71 0.08 20.67 9.16
CA SER A 71 1.15 21.60 8.81
C SER A 71 0.61 22.99 8.50
N ILE A 72 1.47 24.00 8.52
CA ILE A 72 1.15 25.35 8.06
C ILE A 72 2.01 25.65 6.84
N SER A 73 1.38 25.98 5.71
CA SER A 73 2.11 26.44 4.54
C SER A 73 2.32 27.96 4.61
N LYS A 74 3.58 28.40 4.56
CA LYS A 74 3.99 29.81 4.50
C LYS A 74 4.29 30.31 3.08
N GLN A 75 4.00 29.52 2.04
CA GLN A 75 4.39 29.84 0.66
C GLN A 75 3.63 31.06 0.11
N GLY A 76 4.29 32.23 0.15
CA GLY A 76 4.08 33.37 -0.76
C GLY A 76 2.72 34.08 -0.78
N ASN A 77 1.70 33.52 -0.13
CA ASN A 77 0.36 34.11 -0.01
C ASN A 77 0.26 34.93 1.28
N PRO A 78 -0.53 36.02 1.31
CA PRO A 78 -0.72 36.84 2.51
C PRO A 78 -1.47 36.13 3.64
N ARG A 79 -1.86 34.85 3.47
CA ARG A 79 -2.62 34.06 4.44
C ARG A 79 -1.97 32.69 4.63
N GLU A 80 -1.58 32.40 5.86
CA GLU A 80 -1.15 31.08 6.29
C GLU A 80 -2.34 30.11 6.20
N THR A 81 -2.14 28.97 5.52
CA THR A 81 -3.14 27.89 5.46
C THR A 81 -2.72 26.76 6.38
N VAL A 82 -3.64 26.35 7.24
CA VAL A 82 -3.53 25.13 8.02
C VAL A 82 -3.98 23.96 7.15
N HIS A 83 -3.07 23.02 6.94
CA HIS A 83 -3.35 21.75 6.29
C HIS A 83 -3.57 20.71 7.38
N LEU A 84 -4.75 20.10 7.42
CA LEU A 84 -5.13 19.08 8.37
C LEU A 84 -5.47 17.79 7.63
N GLU A 85 -4.70 16.74 7.88
CA GLU A 85 -4.99 15.42 7.35
C GLU A 85 -5.77 14.61 8.39
N LEU A 86 -6.89 14.03 7.98
CA LEU A 86 -7.78 13.23 8.84
C LEU A 86 -7.91 11.81 8.29
N ARG A 87 -8.08 10.81 9.16
CA ARG A 87 -8.52 9.45 8.77
C ARG A 87 -9.89 9.14 9.35
N LYS A 88 -10.70 8.36 8.63
CA LYS A 88 -11.96 7.80 9.16
C LYS A 88 -11.68 6.63 10.10
N LEU A 89 -12.33 6.60 11.25
CA LEU A 89 -12.23 5.51 12.22
C LEU A 89 -12.97 4.28 11.69
N GLY A 90 -12.33 3.10 11.71
CA GLY A 90 -12.92 1.83 11.27
C GLY A 90 -13.16 1.72 9.76
N LYS A 91 -12.81 2.75 8.99
CA LYS A 91 -12.99 2.83 7.54
C LYS A 91 -11.74 3.40 6.86
N PRO A 92 -10.56 2.76 7.05
CA PRO A 92 -9.27 3.34 6.64
C PRO A 92 -9.08 3.50 5.12
N ARG A 93 -9.98 2.92 4.31
CA ARG A 93 -9.98 3.01 2.84
C ARG A 93 -10.98 4.02 2.27
N GLU A 94 -11.85 4.60 3.10
CA GLU A 94 -12.84 5.57 2.65
C GLU A 94 -12.31 7.00 2.76
N GLU A 95 -12.51 7.80 1.71
CA GLU A 95 -12.29 9.24 1.75
C GLU A 95 -13.44 9.96 2.48
N LEU A 96 -13.15 11.14 3.04
CA LEU A 96 -14.20 12.06 3.47
C LEU A 96 -14.82 12.72 2.25
N ASN A 97 -16.14 12.73 2.18
CA ASN A 97 -16.84 13.47 1.14
C ASN A 97 -16.92 14.97 1.46
N PHE A 98 -17.35 15.77 0.48
CA PHE A 98 -17.43 17.23 0.60
C PHE A 98 -18.30 17.71 1.78
N GLN A 99 -19.41 17.02 2.05
CA GLN A 99 -20.32 17.39 3.13
C GLN A 99 -19.72 17.08 4.51
N GLU A 100 -19.03 15.94 4.65
CA GLU A 100 -18.29 15.57 5.86
C GLU A 100 -17.20 16.60 6.14
N ILE A 101 -16.36 16.93 5.14
CA ILE A 101 -15.29 17.94 5.24
C ILE A 101 -15.86 19.30 5.67
N THR A 102 -16.96 19.74 5.06
CA THR A 102 -17.58 21.02 5.39
C THR A 102 -18.11 21.05 6.82
N SER A 103 -18.75 19.97 7.27
CA SER A 103 -19.29 19.86 8.62
C SER A 103 -18.18 19.83 9.69
N ILE A 104 -17.10 19.09 9.43
CA ILE A 104 -15.92 19.03 10.30
C ILE A 104 -15.28 20.42 10.39
N ARG A 105 -15.09 21.10 9.26
CA ARG A 105 -14.51 22.45 9.19
C ARG A 105 -15.30 23.45 10.05
N GLU A 106 -16.62 23.50 9.89
CA GLU A 106 -17.44 24.42 10.70
C GLU A 106 -17.43 24.06 12.18
N ALA A 107 -17.37 22.78 12.53
CA ALA A 107 -17.24 22.35 13.92
C ALA A 107 -15.90 22.75 14.55
N ILE A 108 -14.79 22.65 13.79
CA ILE A 108 -13.48 23.15 14.20
C ILE A 108 -13.53 24.66 14.41
N TYR A 109 -14.08 25.42 13.46
CA TYR A 109 -14.21 26.88 13.62
C TYR A 109 -15.02 27.26 14.85
N LYS A 110 -16.12 26.56 15.11
CA LYS A 110 -16.95 26.77 16.29
C LYS A 110 -16.18 26.45 17.59
N ALA A 111 -15.42 25.36 17.62
CA ALA A 111 -14.65 24.96 18.80
C ALA A 111 -13.47 25.92 19.09
N ILE A 112 -12.81 26.40 18.03
CA ILE A 112 -11.72 27.39 18.12
C ILE A 112 -12.26 28.80 18.39
N GLY A 113 -13.52 29.08 18.02
CA GLY A 113 -14.17 30.38 18.17
C GLY A 113 -13.84 31.39 17.07
N LYS A 114 -13.21 30.95 15.96
CA LYS A 114 -12.94 31.79 14.79
C LYS A 114 -12.66 30.99 13.52
N ARG A 115 -12.82 31.65 12.37
CA ARG A 115 -12.47 31.11 11.05
C ARG A 115 -11.02 31.42 10.69
N PHE A 116 -10.42 30.53 9.94
CA PHE A 116 -9.05 30.62 9.42
C PHE A 116 -8.96 29.82 8.12
N SER A 117 -7.88 29.96 7.35
CA SER A 117 -7.69 29.15 6.15
C SER A 117 -7.38 27.71 6.56
N LEU A 118 -8.35 26.80 6.38
CA LEU A 118 -8.25 25.39 6.75
C LEU A 118 -8.53 24.50 5.54
N GLU A 119 -7.50 23.79 5.09
CA GLU A 119 -7.57 22.73 4.12
C GLU A 119 -7.60 21.38 4.85
N ILE A 120 -8.60 20.56 4.54
CA ILE A 120 -8.77 19.22 5.12
C ILE A 120 -8.59 18.21 4.00
N THR A 121 -7.65 17.29 4.19
CA THR A 121 -7.42 16.14 3.32
C THR A 121 -7.72 14.84 4.08
N THR A 122 -7.91 13.75 3.35
CA THR A 122 -8.14 12.43 3.96
C THR A 122 -6.92 11.53 3.78
N LYS A 123 -6.44 10.95 4.87
CA LYS A 123 -5.48 9.84 4.85
C LYS A 123 -6.24 8.55 4.56
N VAL A 124 -5.95 7.95 3.42
CA VAL A 124 -6.35 6.58 3.09
C VAL A 124 -5.13 5.65 3.09
N ILE A 125 -5.32 4.41 3.52
CA ILE A 125 -4.25 3.41 3.48
C ILE A 125 -3.91 3.03 2.03
N PRO A 126 -2.63 2.71 1.73
CA PRO A 126 -2.23 2.32 0.38
C PRO A 126 -2.85 0.99 -0.07
N LYS A 127 -2.66 0.67 -1.35
CA LYS A 127 -3.12 -0.61 -1.92
C LYS A 127 -2.35 -1.80 -1.34
N GLU A 128 -1.03 -1.70 -1.30
CA GLU A 128 -0.13 -2.72 -0.76
C GLU A 128 0.01 -2.59 0.76
N ALA A 129 0.16 -3.72 1.45
CA ALA A 129 0.48 -3.73 2.87
C ALA A 129 1.89 -3.20 3.11
N GLU A 130 2.08 -2.47 4.20
CA GLU A 130 3.38 -1.89 4.55
C GLU A 130 4.23 -2.90 5.34
N VAL A 131 3.55 -3.69 6.17
CA VAL A 131 4.17 -4.72 7.00
C VAL A 131 3.49 -6.05 6.72
N VAL A 132 4.29 -7.10 6.57
CA VAL A 132 3.81 -8.48 6.44
C VAL A 132 4.62 -9.39 7.35
N GLY A 133 4.09 -10.54 7.73
CA GLY A 133 4.85 -11.54 8.47
C GLY A 133 3.97 -12.46 9.32
N VAL A 134 4.62 -13.38 10.03
CA VAL A 134 3.95 -14.36 10.92
C VAL A 134 3.85 -13.82 12.34
N ILE A 135 2.70 -14.01 12.99
CA ILE A 135 2.57 -13.77 14.44
C ILE A 135 3.46 -14.75 15.20
N THR A 136 4.44 -14.23 15.93
CA THR A 136 5.36 -15.00 16.77
C THR A 136 5.05 -14.89 18.26
N ALA A 137 4.39 -13.81 18.68
CA ALA A 137 3.91 -13.63 20.05
C ALA A 137 2.68 -12.71 20.11
N THR A 138 1.90 -12.83 21.19
CA THR A 138 0.74 -11.98 21.46
C THR A 138 0.83 -11.38 22.87
N ASP A 139 0.35 -10.16 23.03
CA ASP A 139 0.22 -9.45 24.30
C ASP A 139 -1.22 -8.89 24.37
N ALA A 140 -2.11 -9.68 24.96
CA ALA A 140 -3.53 -9.36 25.04
C ALA A 140 -3.82 -8.15 25.94
N LYS A 141 -2.95 -7.90 26.95
CA LYS A 141 -3.13 -6.78 27.87
C LYS A 141 -2.94 -5.44 27.16
N GLU A 142 -1.87 -5.33 26.36
CA GLU A 142 -1.56 -4.13 25.57
C GLU A 142 -2.20 -4.16 24.18
N ARG A 143 -3.02 -5.19 23.88
CA ARG A 143 -3.66 -5.44 22.57
C ARG A 143 -2.67 -5.28 21.40
N ARG A 144 -1.58 -6.03 21.46
CA ARG A 144 -0.55 -6.03 20.41
C ARG A 144 -0.07 -7.44 20.08
N VAL A 145 0.47 -7.59 18.87
CA VAL A 145 1.14 -8.83 18.43
C VAL A 145 2.54 -8.51 17.94
N LEU A 146 3.45 -9.46 18.13
CA LEU A 146 4.77 -9.43 17.51
C LEU A 146 4.69 -10.21 16.21
N ILE A 147 4.97 -9.54 15.09
CA ILE A 147 5.15 -10.20 13.80
C ILE A 147 6.61 -10.20 13.39
N ALA A 148 7.02 -11.26 12.71
CA ALA A 148 8.35 -11.37 12.11
C ALA A 148 8.23 -11.85 10.66
N ASN A 149 9.02 -11.26 9.77
CA ASN A 149 9.14 -11.68 8.38
C ASN A 149 10.55 -12.21 8.14
N SER A 150 10.65 -13.53 8.04
CA SER A 150 11.88 -14.23 7.66
C SER A 150 11.93 -14.61 6.18
N GLU A 151 10.87 -14.38 5.39
CA GLU A 151 10.85 -14.76 3.96
C GLU A 151 11.83 -13.92 3.14
N SER A 152 12.07 -12.68 3.56
CA SER A 152 13.11 -11.82 2.99
C SER A 152 14.52 -12.13 3.53
N CYS A 153 14.66 -13.02 4.52
CA CYS A 153 15.92 -13.33 5.18
C CYS A 153 16.64 -14.54 4.58
N LEU A 154 17.74 -14.24 3.89
CA LEU A 154 18.54 -15.22 3.18
C LEU A 154 19.76 -15.70 3.95
N LYS A 155 20.40 -14.79 4.68
CA LYS A 155 21.58 -15.08 5.51
C LYS A 155 21.15 -15.49 6.90
N GLU A 156 21.89 -16.41 7.52
CA GLU A 156 21.63 -16.87 8.88
C GLU A 156 21.58 -15.72 9.89
N ALA A 157 22.46 -14.73 9.76
CA ALA A 157 22.45 -13.53 10.59
C ALA A 157 21.13 -12.73 10.48
N CYS A 158 20.50 -12.69 9.29
CA CYS A 158 19.18 -12.08 9.11
C CYS A 158 18.09 -12.94 9.75
N ARG A 159 18.16 -14.26 9.63
CA ARG A 159 17.18 -15.17 10.25
C ARG A 159 17.21 -15.09 11.78
N GLN A 160 18.36 -14.78 12.37
CA GLN A 160 18.49 -14.54 13.81
C GLN A 160 17.89 -13.21 14.25
N LYS A 161 17.80 -12.23 13.34
CA LYS A 161 17.21 -10.90 13.59
C LYS A 161 16.37 -10.45 12.39
N PRO A 162 15.22 -11.10 12.14
CA PRO A 162 14.40 -10.76 10.99
C PRO A 162 13.78 -9.38 11.17
N GLU A 163 13.23 -8.85 10.08
CA GLU A 163 12.33 -7.71 10.14
C GLU A 163 11.17 -8.07 11.09
N ALA A 164 10.99 -7.29 12.16
CA ALA A 164 10.03 -7.61 13.20
C ALA A 164 9.37 -6.35 13.77
N TYR A 165 8.06 -6.45 14.04
CA TYR A 165 7.25 -5.35 14.54
C TYR A 165 6.34 -5.77 15.69
N TRP A 166 6.33 -4.98 16.75
CA TRP A 166 5.19 -4.92 17.67
C TRP A 166 4.08 -4.07 17.05
N LEU A 167 3.00 -4.73 16.66
CA LEU A 167 1.80 -4.13 16.10
C LEU A 167 0.75 -3.93 17.18
N ARG A 168 0.42 -2.67 17.47
CA ARG A 168 -0.67 -2.34 18.40
C ARG A 168 -1.99 -2.14 17.65
N PHE A 169 -3.09 -2.58 18.27
CA PHE A 169 -4.43 -2.52 17.72
C PHE A 169 -5.27 -1.54 18.52
N GLU A 170 -5.77 -0.50 17.86
CA GLU A 170 -6.72 0.44 18.45
C GLU A 170 -8.14 -0.14 18.44
N ALA A 171 -9.11 0.58 18.99
CA ALA A 171 -10.52 0.14 18.98
C ALA A 171 -11.11 0.13 17.56
N ASP A 172 -10.56 0.93 16.66
CA ASP A 172 -11.02 1.14 15.29
C ASP A 172 -10.17 0.42 14.24
N THR A 173 -9.21 -0.43 14.66
CA THR A 173 -8.45 -1.28 13.75
C THR A 173 -9.39 -2.30 13.09
N VAL A 174 -9.37 -2.37 11.76
CA VAL A 174 -10.15 -3.35 10.99
C VAL A 174 -9.34 -4.64 10.85
N ILE A 175 -9.89 -5.76 11.34
CA ILE A 175 -9.26 -7.09 11.21
C ILE A 175 -10.17 -7.95 10.34
N LYS A 176 -9.61 -8.55 9.29
CA LYS A 176 -10.35 -9.38 8.33
C LYS A 176 -9.60 -10.64 7.96
N SER A 177 -10.34 -11.63 7.48
CA SER A 177 -9.84 -12.84 6.84
C SER A 177 -10.68 -13.13 5.59
N ALA A 178 -10.33 -14.20 4.87
CA ALA A 178 -11.15 -14.70 3.75
C ALA A 178 -12.61 -14.99 4.16
N ASN A 179 -12.86 -15.27 5.45
CA ASN A 179 -14.19 -15.62 5.97
C ASN A 179 -14.97 -14.42 6.54
N GLY A 180 -14.42 -13.21 6.47
CA GLY A 180 -15.06 -11.99 6.95
C GLY A 180 -14.29 -11.26 8.05
N LEU A 181 -15.00 -10.38 8.77
CA LEU A 181 -14.43 -9.56 9.85
C LEU A 181 -14.15 -10.40 11.10
N LEU A 182 -13.04 -10.08 11.75
CA LEU A 182 -12.54 -10.75 12.95
C LEU A 182 -12.29 -9.75 14.07
N LYS A 183 -12.06 -10.28 15.28
CA LYS A 183 -11.61 -9.53 16.45
C LYS A 183 -10.15 -9.84 16.76
N PHE A 184 -9.57 -9.03 17.65
CA PHE A 184 -8.19 -9.23 18.09
C PHE A 184 -7.97 -10.64 18.67
N ASP A 185 -8.93 -11.13 19.46
CA ASP A 185 -8.84 -12.42 20.14
C ASP A 185 -8.92 -13.63 19.18
N ASP A 186 -9.30 -13.42 17.92
CA ASP A 186 -9.36 -14.48 16.92
C ASP A 186 -7.97 -14.78 16.30
N MET A 187 -7.01 -13.88 16.45
CA MET A 187 -5.65 -14.00 15.91
C MET A 187 -4.80 -14.98 16.73
N ARG A 188 -3.97 -15.77 16.05
CA ARG A 188 -3.17 -16.84 16.67
C ARG A 188 -1.71 -16.77 16.25
N VAL A 189 -0.83 -17.21 17.13
CA VAL A 189 0.58 -17.46 16.78
C VAL A 189 0.61 -18.43 15.60
N GLY A 190 1.40 -18.08 14.57
CA GLY A 190 1.46 -18.81 13.30
C GLY A 190 0.64 -18.17 12.16
N ASP A 191 -0.30 -17.27 12.45
CA ASP A 191 -1.05 -16.57 11.42
C ASP A 191 -0.14 -15.63 10.61
N TRP A 192 -0.29 -15.64 9.29
CA TRP A 192 0.37 -14.67 8.43
C TRP A 192 -0.50 -13.43 8.27
N LEU A 193 0.06 -12.26 8.56
CA LEU A 193 -0.62 -10.98 8.48
C LEU A 193 -0.10 -10.15 7.31
N ASN A 194 -1.03 -9.49 6.62
CA ASN A 194 -0.77 -8.32 5.79
C ASN A 194 -1.33 -7.09 6.51
N VAL A 195 -0.50 -6.09 6.76
CA VAL A 195 -0.81 -5.00 7.71
C VAL A 195 -0.58 -3.64 7.06
N TRP A 196 -1.61 -2.79 7.16
CA TRP A 196 -1.58 -1.38 6.82
C TRP A 196 -1.54 -0.56 8.10
N THR A 197 -0.63 0.40 8.17
CA THR A 197 -0.29 1.09 9.40
C THR A 197 -0.61 2.58 9.31
N THR A 198 -0.33 3.30 10.39
CA THR A 198 -0.36 4.78 10.39
C THR A 198 0.79 5.42 9.59
N GLY A 199 1.76 4.64 9.12
CA GLY A 199 3.01 5.13 8.51
C GLY A 199 4.07 5.59 9.52
N ALA A 200 3.65 5.93 10.76
CA ALA A 200 4.57 6.19 11.86
C ALA A 200 5.15 4.87 12.43
N VAL A 201 6.48 4.79 12.51
CA VAL A 201 7.20 3.64 13.05
C VAL A 201 8.22 4.13 14.08
N GLU A 202 8.21 3.52 15.26
CA GLU A 202 9.23 3.75 16.29
C GLU A 202 10.51 2.99 15.95
N LEU A 203 11.63 3.70 15.87
CA LEU A 203 12.94 3.18 15.49
C LEU A 203 13.60 2.39 16.65
N SER A 204 12.97 1.29 17.05
CA SER A 204 13.47 0.31 18.03
C SER A 204 13.58 -1.08 17.39
N TYR A 205 14.11 -2.06 18.13
CA TYR A 205 14.10 -3.46 17.68
C TYR A 205 13.48 -4.36 18.76
N PRO A 206 12.37 -5.08 18.46
CA PRO A 206 11.53 -4.95 17.26
C PRO A 206 10.97 -3.54 17.09
N ALA A 207 10.72 -3.10 15.85
CA ALA A 207 10.11 -1.80 15.60
C ALA A 207 8.66 -1.78 16.13
N GLN A 208 8.08 -0.60 16.34
CA GLN A 208 6.72 -0.50 16.86
C GLN A 208 5.86 0.39 15.98
N THR A 209 4.62 -0.04 15.71
CA THR A 209 3.66 0.75 14.94
C THR A 209 2.22 0.40 15.30
N VAL A 210 1.26 1.13 14.73
CA VAL A 210 -0.18 0.97 14.96
C VAL A 210 -0.83 0.47 13.68
N ALA A 211 -1.58 -0.63 13.79
CA ALA A 211 -2.32 -1.21 12.69
C ALA A 211 -3.64 -0.46 12.48
N LEU A 212 -3.91 -0.06 11.22
CA LEU A 212 -5.19 0.50 10.80
C LEU A 212 -6.08 -0.58 10.18
N GLU A 213 -5.49 -1.45 9.36
CA GLU A 213 -6.14 -2.62 8.78
C GLU A 213 -5.19 -3.81 8.83
N VAL A 214 -5.73 -4.99 9.13
CA VAL A 214 -5.01 -6.26 9.13
C VAL A 214 -5.83 -7.29 8.35
N GLU A 215 -5.15 -7.98 7.45
CA GLU A 215 -5.68 -9.14 6.76
C GLU A 215 -4.91 -10.39 7.16
N ILE A 216 -5.62 -11.37 7.71
CA ILE A 216 -5.08 -12.70 7.96
C ILE A 216 -5.11 -13.47 6.64
N ALA A 217 -3.94 -13.77 6.11
CA ALA A 217 -3.80 -14.49 4.86
C ALA A 217 -4.15 -15.98 5.06
N ALA A 218 -4.79 -16.57 4.05
CA ALA A 218 -5.00 -18.01 4.01
C ALA A 218 -3.64 -18.75 3.99
N PRO A 219 -3.60 -20.02 4.44
CA PRO A 219 -2.43 -20.86 4.23
C PRO A 219 -2.04 -20.91 2.75
N LEU A 220 -0.76 -20.71 2.48
CA LEU A 220 -0.18 -20.82 1.14
C LEU A 220 0.38 -22.23 0.94
N ASP A 221 0.20 -22.79 -0.25
CA ASP A 221 0.91 -24.01 -0.65
C ASP A 221 2.38 -23.69 -0.88
N GLU A 222 3.23 -24.28 -0.06
CA GLU A 222 4.69 -24.07 -0.08
C GLU A 222 5.42 -25.16 -0.86
N THR A 223 4.70 -25.95 -1.66
CA THR A 223 5.32 -26.95 -2.55
C THR A 223 6.24 -26.24 -3.56
N PRO A 224 7.52 -26.66 -3.67
CA PRO A 224 8.43 -26.12 -4.68
C PRO A 224 7.92 -26.35 -6.11
N ILE A 225 8.05 -25.34 -6.95
CA ILE A 225 7.64 -25.35 -8.36
C ILE A 225 8.87 -25.10 -9.23
N ALA A 226 9.14 -25.98 -10.18
CA ALA A 226 10.24 -25.80 -11.11
C ALA A 226 10.09 -24.50 -11.93
N LEU A 227 11.19 -23.76 -12.10
CA LEU A 227 11.21 -22.53 -12.90
C LEU A 227 10.77 -22.79 -14.35
N THR A 228 11.08 -23.97 -14.88
CA THR A 228 10.66 -24.42 -16.21
C THR A 228 9.14 -24.47 -16.36
N THR A 229 8.44 -24.90 -15.30
CA THR A 229 6.98 -24.91 -15.23
C THR A 229 6.43 -23.48 -15.14
N ILE A 230 7.00 -22.65 -14.27
CA ILE A 230 6.57 -21.25 -14.08
C ILE A 230 6.71 -20.46 -15.39
N MET A 231 7.87 -20.56 -16.04
CA MET A 231 8.18 -19.80 -17.26
C MET A 231 7.73 -20.50 -18.56
N LYS A 232 7.14 -21.69 -18.46
CA LYS A 232 6.65 -22.49 -19.60
C LYS A 232 7.76 -22.69 -20.67
N SER A 233 8.95 -23.04 -20.20
CA SER A 233 10.15 -23.21 -21.04
C SER A 233 11.05 -24.29 -20.43
N ASP A 234 11.65 -25.14 -21.26
CA ASP A 234 12.68 -26.07 -20.81
C ASP A 234 14.09 -25.44 -20.82
N PHE A 235 14.20 -24.19 -21.25
CA PHE A 235 15.46 -23.45 -21.42
C PHE A 235 16.49 -24.14 -22.31
N LYS A 236 16.09 -25.10 -23.16
CA LYS A 236 17.01 -25.74 -24.12
C LYS A 236 17.13 -24.91 -25.39
N GLY A 237 18.33 -24.91 -25.99
CA GLY A 237 18.57 -24.18 -27.24
C GLY A 237 18.49 -22.67 -27.09
N ILE A 238 19.02 -22.12 -25.99
CA ILE A 238 19.14 -20.67 -25.84
C ILE A 238 20.08 -20.14 -26.92
N ASP A 239 19.60 -19.20 -27.74
CA ASP A 239 20.40 -18.57 -28.79
C ASP A 239 21.18 -17.37 -28.24
N LYS A 240 20.57 -16.67 -27.27
CA LYS A 240 21.08 -15.39 -26.75
C LYS A 240 20.44 -15.02 -25.42
N ILE A 241 21.22 -14.36 -24.55
CA ILE A 241 20.70 -13.73 -23.32
C ILE A 241 21.11 -12.26 -23.30
N ASN A 242 20.13 -11.37 -23.20
CA ASN A 242 20.36 -9.94 -22.95
C ASN A 242 20.15 -9.66 -21.47
N ILE A 243 21.18 -9.17 -20.78
CA ILE A 243 21.15 -8.84 -19.37
C ILE A 243 21.16 -7.32 -19.23
N ARG A 244 20.26 -6.80 -18.39
CA ARG A 244 20.29 -5.42 -17.91
C ARG A 244 20.50 -5.45 -16.40
N LEU A 245 21.57 -4.82 -15.95
CA LEU A 245 22.00 -4.78 -14.55
C LEU A 245 21.30 -3.62 -13.82
N GLY A 246 21.26 -3.70 -12.49
CA GLY A 246 20.65 -2.68 -11.63
C GLY A 246 21.27 -1.28 -11.76
N ASP A 247 22.55 -1.21 -12.14
CA ASP A 247 23.24 0.07 -12.45
C ASP A 247 22.98 0.57 -13.89
N GLY A 248 22.10 -0.09 -14.63
CA GLY A 248 21.70 0.26 -15.98
C GLY A 248 22.61 -0.28 -17.09
N LYS A 249 23.75 -0.88 -16.76
CA LYS A 249 24.65 -1.50 -17.74
C LYS A 249 24.00 -2.71 -18.39
N LYS A 250 24.45 -3.03 -19.61
CA LYS A 250 23.92 -4.12 -20.41
C LYS A 250 25.03 -5.08 -20.80
N LEU A 251 24.70 -6.36 -20.85
CA LEU A 251 25.58 -7.43 -21.31
C LEU A 251 24.78 -8.34 -22.25
N GLU A 252 25.36 -8.70 -23.37
CA GLU A 252 24.80 -9.71 -24.28
C GLU A 252 25.68 -10.95 -24.22
N ILE A 253 25.07 -12.11 -24.01
CA ILE A 253 25.74 -13.42 -23.98
C ILE A 253 25.30 -14.21 -25.19
N THR A 254 26.27 -14.56 -26.03
CA THR A 254 26.13 -15.43 -27.21
C THR A 254 27.12 -16.60 -27.19
N ASP A 255 28.02 -16.64 -26.20
CA ASP A 255 28.99 -17.72 -26.05
C ASP A 255 28.28 -19.04 -25.70
N SER A 256 28.52 -20.09 -26.50
CA SER A 256 27.80 -21.35 -26.38
C SER A 256 28.05 -22.07 -25.05
N GLN A 257 29.23 -21.94 -24.45
CA GLN A 257 29.53 -22.57 -23.17
C GLN A 257 28.74 -21.88 -22.06
N TRP A 258 28.73 -20.55 -22.07
CA TRP A 258 27.98 -19.76 -21.09
C TRP A 258 26.47 -19.95 -21.21
N LEU A 259 25.96 -20.04 -22.44
CA LEU A 259 24.55 -20.32 -22.70
C LEU A 259 24.15 -21.71 -22.17
N ALA A 260 25.00 -22.72 -22.35
CA ALA A 260 24.77 -24.06 -21.82
C ALA A 260 24.80 -24.08 -20.27
N ASP A 261 25.77 -23.40 -19.66
CA ASP A 261 25.90 -23.32 -18.20
C ASP A 261 24.72 -22.58 -17.57
N ILE A 262 24.26 -21.47 -18.18
CA ILE A 262 23.07 -20.74 -17.71
C ILE A 262 21.81 -21.59 -17.89
N SER A 263 21.65 -22.27 -19.03
CA SER A 263 20.52 -23.17 -19.30
C SER A 263 20.41 -24.26 -18.21
N SER A 264 21.52 -24.94 -17.91
CA SER A 264 21.55 -25.99 -16.89
C SER A 264 21.18 -25.47 -15.50
N ARG A 265 21.66 -24.29 -15.12
CA ARG A 265 21.32 -23.67 -13.82
C ARG A 265 19.86 -23.27 -13.74
N LEU A 266 19.31 -22.66 -14.79
CA LEU A 266 17.89 -22.28 -14.85
C LEU A 266 16.96 -23.50 -14.73
N GLN A 267 17.34 -24.63 -15.33
CA GLN A 267 16.57 -25.89 -15.23
C GLN A 267 16.57 -26.48 -13.82
N ALA A 268 17.60 -26.22 -13.02
CA ALA A 268 17.71 -26.72 -11.65
C ALA A 268 16.98 -25.84 -10.62
N ILE A 269 16.55 -24.64 -10.99
CA ILE A 269 15.86 -23.74 -10.05
C ILE A 269 14.44 -24.26 -9.80
N GLU A 270 14.16 -24.52 -8.52
CA GLU A 270 12.83 -24.64 -7.97
C GLU A 270 12.52 -23.41 -7.11
N LEU A 271 11.29 -22.92 -7.16
CA LEU A 271 10.85 -21.73 -6.45
C LEU A 271 9.66 -22.07 -5.56
N VAL A 272 9.62 -21.47 -4.37
CA VAL A 272 8.47 -21.60 -3.47
C VAL A 272 7.67 -20.29 -3.48
N PRO A 273 6.34 -20.31 -3.62
CA PRO A 273 5.52 -19.11 -3.54
C PRO A 273 5.83 -18.28 -2.28
N SER A 274 5.87 -16.95 -2.43
CA SER A 274 6.08 -15.98 -1.35
C SER A 274 4.75 -15.43 -0.86
N ARG A 275 4.63 -15.18 0.45
CA ARG A 275 3.51 -14.42 1.02
C ARG A 275 3.83 -12.93 1.12
N ASP A 276 5.10 -12.55 1.04
CA ASP A 276 5.52 -11.16 0.90
C ASP A 276 5.35 -10.71 -0.56
N TYR A 277 4.27 -9.95 -0.81
CA TYR A 277 3.95 -9.32 -2.09
C TYR A 277 4.37 -7.84 -2.14
N ARG A 278 5.10 -7.35 -1.14
CA ARG A 278 5.52 -5.94 -1.13
C ARG A 278 6.47 -5.69 -2.29
N THR A 279 6.28 -4.56 -2.96
CA THR A 279 7.19 -4.13 -4.00
C THR A 279 8.54 -3.74 -3.38
N PHE A 280 9.57 -4.56 -3.59
CA PHE A 280 10.94 -4.20 -3.23
C PHE A 280 11.56 -3.33 -4.33
N TYR A 281 11.99 -2.12 -3.97
CA TYR A 281 12.69 -1.24 -4.89
C TYR A 281 14.15 -1.68 -5.03
N GLY A 282 14.50 -2.13 -6.24
CA GLY A 282 15.84 -2.57 -6.61
C GLY A 282 15.83 -3.99 -7.16
N PHE A 283 16.60 -4.20 -8.22
CA PHE A 283 16.88 -5.52 -8.79
C PHE A 283 18.37 -5.61 -9.09
N LEU A 284 18.95 -6.79 -8.96
CA LEU A 284 20.35 -7.02 -9.33
C LEU A 284 20.51 -6.99 -10.84
N TYR A 285 19.62 -7.70 -11.53
CA TYR A 285 19.54 -7.75 -12.98
C TYR A 285 18.19 -8.25 -13.47
N THR A 286 17.92 -7.99 -14.75
CA THR A 286 16.86 -8.61 -15.54
C THR A 286 17.48 -9.28 -16.76
N MET A 287 17.00 -10.46 -17.14
CA MET A 287 17.43 -11.18 -18.34
C MET A 287 16.27 -11.33 -19.32
N GLU A 288 16.54 -11.07 -20.60
CA GLU A 288 15.72 -11.52 -21.73
C GLU A 288 16.43 -12.71 -22.40
N ILE A 289 15.84 -13.89 -22.28
CA ILE A 289 16.35 -15.16 -22.80
C ILE A 289 15.65 -15.44 -24.13
N SER A 290 16.41 -15.56 -25.21
CA SER A 290 15.90 -15.85 -26.56
C SER A 290 16.09 -17.33 -26.90
N ILE A 291 15.01 -18.01 -27.26
CA ILE A 291 14.99 -19.42 -27.69
C ILE A 291 14.17 -19.50 -28.99
N GLY A 292 14.86 -19.65 -30.11
CA GLY A 292 14.28 -19.51 -31.45
C GLY A 292 13.57 -18.17 -31.61
N LYS A 293 12.24 -18.21 -31.78
CA LYS A 293 11.40 -17.00 -31.91
C LYS A 293 10.82 -16.51 -30.59
N ASN A 294 10.95 -17.29 -29.51
CA ASN A 294 10.34 -16.98 -28.23
C ASN A 294 11.32 -16.17 -27.36
N LYS A 295 10.75 -15.29 -26.55
CA LYS A 295 11.49 -14.50 -25.57
C LYS A 295 10.89 -14.70 -24.19
N TYR A 296 11.76 -14.92 -23.22
CA TYR A 296 11.38 -15.11 -21.83
C TYR A 296 12.07 -14.07 -20.97
N ARG A 297 11.35 -13.54 -19.98
CA ARG A 297 11.93 -12.59 -19.03
C ARG A 297 12.15 -13.27 -17.69
N TYR A 298 13.38 -13.21 -17.21
CA TYR A 298 13.75 -13.58 -15.85
C TYR A 298 14.17 -12.33 -15.08
N ASP A 299 13.72 -12.19 -13.86
CA ASP A 299 14.00 -11.03 -13.01
C ASP A 299 14.50 -11.50 -11.64
N SER A 300 15.59 -10.89 -11.15
CA SER A 300 16.17 -11.19 -9.83
C SER A 300 15.26 -10.79 -8.65
N SER A 301 14.12 -10.15 -8.92
CA SER A 301 13.02 -9.97 -7.96
C SER A 301 12.14 -11.21 -7.78
N PHE A 302 12.26 -12.23 -8.64
CA PHE A 302 11.46 -13.46 -8.62
C PHE A 302 9.95 -13.22 -8.73
N ALA A 303 9.57 -12.16 -9.45
CA ALA A 303 8.20 -11.87 -9.82
C ALA A 303 7.89 -12.44 -11.22
N PHE A 304 6.99 -13.42 -11.31
CA PHE A 304 6.59 -14.05 -12.57
C PHE A 304 5.06 -14.05 -12.70
N ASP A 305 4.53 -13.51 -13.80
CA ASP A 305 3.08 -13.42 -14.09
C ASP A 305 2.25 -12.82 -12.92
N GLY A 306 2.84 -11.89 -12.16
CA GLY A 306 2.19 -11.26 -10.99
C GLY A 306 2.27 -12.05 -9.68
N HIS A 307 2.95 -13.20 -9.68
CA HIS A 307 3.22 -14.01 -8.50
C HIS A 307 4.66 -13.78 -8.00
N MET A 308 4.81 -13.65 -6.69
CA MET A 308 6.10 -13.52 -6.02
C MET A 308 6.56 -14.89 -5.50
N TYR A 309 7.86 -15.14 -5.58
CA TYR A 309 8.48 -16.36 -5.09
C TYR A 309 9.65 -16.05 -4.16
N ARG A 310 9.88 -16.94 -3.18
CA ARG A 310 10.96 -16.83 -2.21
C ARG A 310 12.29 -17.15 -2.85
N GLN A 311 13.31 -16.39 -2.47
CA GLN A 311 14.69 -16.74 -2.77
C GLN A 311 15.12 -17.95 -1.95
N ASN A 312 15.93 -18.82 -2.55
CA ASN A 312 16.56 -19.98 -1.93
C ASN A 312 18.04 -20.09 -2.33
N GLU A 313 18.71 -21.15 -1.86
CA GLU A 313 20.13 -21.38 -2.13
C GLU A 313 20.45 -21.43 -3.62
N TRP A 314 19.65 -22.15 -4.43
CA TRP A 314 19.83 -22.23 -5.89
C TRP A 314 19.74 -20.87 -6.57
N THR A 315 18.76 -20.05 -6.20
CA THR A 315 18.60 -18.71 -6.77
C THR A 315 19.74 -17.77 -6.36
N GLN A 316 20.30 -17.93 -5.15
CA GLN A 316 21.46 -17.16 -4.70
C GLN A 316 22.72 -17.56 -5.45
N GLU A 317 22.97 -18.87 -5.59
CA GLU A 317 24.09 -19.37 -6.37
C GLU A 317 24.01 -18.90 -7.82
N PHE A 318 22.81 -18.93 -8.39
CA PHE A 318 22.59 -18.42 -9.74
C PHE A 318 22.84 -16.90 -9.81
N ASN A 319 22.32 -16.11 -8.87
CA ASN A 319 22.59 -14.68 -8.80
C ASN A 319 24.09 -14.38 -8.67
N ALA A 320 24.80 -15.07 -7.79
CA ALA A 320 26.24 -14.93 -7.60
C ALA A 320 27.00 -15.26 -8.89
N TYR A 321 26.64 -16.37 -9.56
CA TYR A 321 27.20 -16.75 -10.85
C TYR A 321 26.97 -15.69 -11.93
N MET A 322 25.75 -15.13 -12.03
CA MET A 322 25.44 -14.10 -13.03
C MET A 322 26.24 -12.82 -12.79
N ILE A 323 26.38 -12.39 -11.53
CA ILE A 323 27.16 -11.20 -11.17
C ILE A 323 28.66 -11.42 -11.39
N SER A 324 29.21 -12.57 -10.98
CA SER A 324 30.64 -12.89 -11.20
C SER A 324 30.96 -12.91 -12.69
N THR A 325 30.08 -13.52 -13.48
CA THR A 325 30.17 -13.60 -14.94
C THR A 325 30.14 -12.19 -15.55
N ALA A 326 29.19 -11.34 -15.14
CA ALA A 326 29.12 -9.97 -15.64
C ALA A 326 30.35 -9.12 -15.27
N ARG A 327 30.93 -9.32 -14.08
CA ARG A 327 32.15 -8.63 -13.62
C ARG A 327 33.39 -8.93 -14.46
N THR A 328 33.47 -10.11 -15.07
CA THR A 328 34.57 -10.43 -16.00
C THR A 328 34.55 -9.55 -17.26
N HIS A 329 33.37 -9.05 -17.65
CA HIS A 329 33.18 -8.21 -18.83
C HIS A 329 33.10 -6.71 -18.49
N ILE A 330 32.62 -6.41 -17.28
CA ILE A 330 32.41 -5.05 -16.79
C ILE A 330 33.14 -4.90 -15.46
N PRO A 331 34.41 -4.46 -15.47
CA PRO A 331 35.14 -4.17 -14.24
C PRO A 331 34.38 -3.15 -13.37
N ASN A 332 34.46 -3.30 -12.06
CA ASN A 332 33.78 -2.43 -11.07
C ASN A 332 32.24 -2.40 -11.20
N LEU A 333 31.65 -3.49 -11.68
CA LEU A 333 30.19 -3.65 -11.69
C LEU A 333 29.63 -3.78 -10.27
N LEU A 334 28.62 -2.94 -9.95
CA LEU A 334 27.90 -2.90 -8.67
C LEU A 334 28.87 -2.79 -7.47
N PRO A 335 29.61 -1.67 -7.32
CA PRO A 335 30.53 -1.49 -6.21
C PRO A 335 29.75 -1.50 -4.88
N GLY A 336 30.17 -2.36 -3.94
CA GLY A 336 29.53 -2.50 -2.62
C GLY A 336 28.51 -3.64 -2.48
N ILE A 337 28.24 -4.40 -3.55
CA ILE A 337 27.48 -5.66 -3.47
C ILE A 337 28.50 -6.80 -3.55
N GLU A 338 28.81 -7.45 -2.43
CA GLU A 338 29.70 -8.63 -2.40
C GLU A 338 28.95 -9.93 -2.68
#